data_AF-A0A9W6PI81-F1
#
_entry.id   AF-A0A9W6PI81-F1
#
_cell.length_a   1.000
_cell.length_b   1.000
_cell.length_c   1.000
_cell.angle_alpha   90.00
_cell.angle_beta   90.00
_cell.angle_gamma   90.00
#
_symmetry.space_group_name_H-M   'P 1'
#
loop_
_entity.id
_entity.type
_entity.pdbx_description
1 polymer ?
#
loop_
_entity_poly.entity_id
_entity_poly.type
_entity_poly.pdbx_seq_one_letter_code
_entity_poly.pdbx_strand_id
1 'polypeptide(L)'
;MNPVEAVLRTLHEGELALHDDLLAAAEEHAAEHEFHHVATDTARWSAEHARLIAATAADRGLHLPAAPDSPALTRLRRKAARDLAPRPDGLPDLLETLAALHLAAVRNSLHWEMLAQAAQAGRDGELLALASRCHPQTLRQMRWTNTLTKTLAPQLLTAS
;
A
#
# COMPACT_ATOMS: atom_id res chain seq x y z
N MET A 1 -23.04 -3.67 -6.69
CA MET A 1 -22.00 -3.17 -5.77
C MET A 1 -22.01 -1.67 -5.86
N ASN A 2 -22.26 -1.00 -4.73
CA ASN A 2 -22.26 0.47 -4.61
C ASN A 2 -20.83 1.00 -4.84
N PRO A 3 -20.63 2.18 -5.46
CA PRO A 3 -19.31 2.82 -5.56
C PRO A 3 -18.48 2.83 -4.26
N VAL A 4 -19.10 3.05 -3.09
CA VAL A 4 -18.41 3.01 -1.79
C VAL A 4 -17.91 1.60 -1.46
N GLU A 5 -18.72 0.57 -1.70
CA GLU A 5 -18.31 -0.83 -1.51
C GLU A 5 -17.16 -1.21 -2.45
N ALA A 6 -17.16 -0.69 -3.68
CA ALA A 6 -16.09 -0.91 -4.64
C ALA A 6 -14.78 -0.26 -4.18
N VAL A 7 -14.84 0.97 -3.63
CA VAL A 7 -13.69 1.65 -3.03
C VAL A 7 -13.19 0.88 -1.80
N LEU A 8 -14.06 0.46 -0.87
CA LEU A 8 -13.68 -0.33 0.30
C LEU A 8 -12.97 -1.62 -0.09
N ARG A 9 -13.50 -2.35 -1.08
CA ARG A 9 -12.86 -3.57 -1.58
C ARG A 9 -11.51 -3.30 -2.21
N THR A 10 -11.42 -2.29 -3.08
CA THR A 10 -10.17 -1.93 -3.76
C THR A 10 -9.10 -1.51 -2.76
N LEU A 11 -9.51 -0.74 -1.74
CA LEU A 11 -8.62 -0.29 -0.68
C LEU A 11 -8.16 -1.45 0.21
N HIS A 12 -9.08 -2.34 0.59
CA HIS A 12 -8.74 -3.55 1.34
C HIS A 12 -7.72 -4.43 0.60
N GLU A 13 -7.97 -4.72 -0.68
CA GLU A 13 -7.04 -5.47 -1.53
C GLU A 13 -5.69 -4.74 -1.68
N GLY A 14 -5.73 -3.41 -1.83
CA GLY A 14 -4.54 -2.56 -1.93
C GLY A 14 -3.71 -2.53 -0.65
N GLU A 15 -4.33 -2.51 0.53
CA GLU A 15 -3.61 -2.54 1.82
C GLU A 15 -3.00 -3.91 2.10
N LEU A 16 -3.69 -5.02 1.78
CA LEU A 16 -3.09 -6.35 1.85
C LEU A 16 -1.90 -6.50 0.89
N ALA A 17 -2.03 -5.98 -0.33
CA ALA A 17 -0.94 -5.97 -1.30
C ALA A 17 0.26 -5.16 -0.82
N LEU A 18 0.04 -3.95 -0.29
CA LEU A 18 1.11 -3.09 0.21
C LEU A 18 1.79 -3.71 1.43
N HIS A 19 1.04 -4.35 2.33
CA HIS A 19 1.59 -5.11 3.45
C HIS A 19 2.58 -6.18 2.98
N ASP A 20 2.15 -7.05 2.07
CA ASP A 20 2.99 -8.12 1.52
C ASP A 20 4.22 -7.56 0.79
N ASP A 21 4.05 -6.48 0.01
CA ASP A 21 5.13 -5.84 -0.74
C ASP A 21 6.20 -5.25 0.19
N LEU A 22 5.78 -4.63 1.30
CA LEU A 22 6.68 -4.09 2.31
C LEU A 22 7.48 -5.19 3.03
N LEU A 23 6.84 -6.31 3.36
CA LEU A 23 7.53 -7.44 3.98
C LEU A 23 8.52 -8.11 3.02
N ALA A 24 8.12 -8.34 1.76
CA ALA A 24 9.01 -8.89 0.75
C ALA A 24 10.23 -7.99 0.52
N ALA A 25 10.02 -6.67 0.41
CA ALA A 25 11.11 -5.71 0.28
C ALA A 25 12.05 -5.73 1.51
N ALA A 26 11.50 -5.84 2.72
CA ALA A 26 12.29 -5.91 3.94
C ALA A 26 13.19 -7.16 3.97
N GLU A 27 12.70 -8.30 3.46
CA GLU A 27 13.47 -9.53 3.34
C GLU A 27 14.55 -9.44 2.24
N GLU A 28 14.17 -8.97 1.04
CA GLU A 28 15.07 -8.83 -0.12
C GLU A 28 16.23 -7.87 0.16
N HIS A 29 16.01 -6.83 0.98
CA HIS A 29 17.00 -5.82 1.32
C HIS A 29 17.43 -5.86 2.79
N ALA A 30 17.44 -7.03 3.41
CA ALA A 30 17.76 -7.20 4.84
C ALA A 30 19.15 -6.71 5.26
N ALA A 31 20.10 -6.60 4.32
CA ALA A 31 21.43 -6.02 4.59
C ALA A 31 21.35 -4.53 4.97
N GLU A 32 20.34 -3.81 4.47
CA GLU A 32 20.07 -2.41 4.78
C GLU A 32 19.18 -2.32 6.03
N HIS A 33 19.81 -2.32 7.22
CA HIS A 33 19.11 -2.49 8.50
C HIS A 33 18.01 -1.44 8.73
N GLU A 34 18.27 -0.16 8.41
CA GLU A 34 17.26 0.89 8.55
C GLU A 34 16.07 0.65 7.60
N PHE A 35 16.33 0.23 6.36
CA PHE A 35 15.29 -0.12 5.41
C PHE A 35 14.43 -1.26 5.94
N HIS A 36 15.06 -2.36 6.38
CA HIS A 36 14.38 -3.55 6.89
C HIS A 36 13.44 -3.21 8.05
N HIS A 37 13.93 -2.46 9.04
CA HIS A 37 13.14 -2.08 10.21
C HIS A 37 11.96 -1.18 9.83
N VAL A 38 12.19 -0.12 9.06
CA VAL A 38 11.10 0.82 8.73
C VAL A 38 10.08 0.18 7.78
N ALA A 39 10.51 -0.64 6.82
CA ALA A 39 9.60 -1.39 5.94
C ALA A 39 8.68 -2.31 6.76
N THR A 40 9.24 -3.05 7.73
CA THR A 40 8.48 -3.95 8.62
C THR A 40 7.48 -3.19 9.49
N ASP A 41 7.91 -2.08 10.12
CA ASP A 41 7.02 -1.27 10.96
C ASP A 41 5.89 -0.64 10.14
N THR A 42 6.21 -0.21 8.93
CA THR A 42 5.25 0.40 8.01
C THR A 42 4.26 -0.64 7.45
N ALA A 43 4.69 -1.90 7.27
CA ALA A 43 3.83 -3.00 6.85
C ALA A 43 2.73 -3.31 7.87
N ARG A 44 3.01 -3.13 9.17
CA ARG A 44 2.02 -3.34 10.23
C ARG A 44 0.84 -2.37 10.13
N TRP A 45 1.05 -1.15 9.64
CA TRP A 45 -0.05 -0.20 9.43
C TRP A 45 -1.00 -0.69 8.35
N SER A 46 -0.49 -1.15 7.20
CA SER A 46 -1.34 -1.68 6.12
C SER A 46 -2.12 -2.94 6.53
N ALA A 47 -1.54 -3.82 7.35
CA ALA A 47 -2.28 -4.95 7.93
C ALA A 47 -3.42 -4.49 8.86
N GLU A 48 -3.17 -3.51 9.73
CA GLU A 48 -4.20 -2.93 10.59
C GLU A 48 -5.28 -2.21 9.78
N HIS A 49 -4.91 -1.49 8.70
CA HIS A 49 -5.86 -0.85 7.79
C HIS A 49 -6.80 -1.88 7.15
N ALA A 50 -6.27 -2.95 6.59
CA ALA A 50 -7.08 -4.03 6.00
C ALA A 50 -8.08 -4.60 7.03
N ARG A 51 -7.63 -4.86 8.26
CA ARG A 51 -8.49 -5.34 9.34
C ARG A 51 -9.63 -4.36 9.67
N LEU A 52 -9.32 -3.07 9.77
CA LEU A 52 -10.32 -2.03 10.06
C LEU A 52 -11.32 -1.87 8.91
N ILE A 53 -10.84 -1.90 7.66
CA ILE A 53 -11.70 -1.84 6.47
C ILE A 53 -12.65 -3.03 6.45
N ALA A 54 -12.16 -4.26 6.69
CA ALA A 54 -12.98 -5.45 6.71
C ALA A 54 -14.07 -5.40 7.79
N ALA A 55 -13.74 -4.89 8.99
CA ALA A 55 -14.72 -4.69 10.06
C ALA A 55 -15.82 -3.69 9.66
N THR A 56 -15.44 -2.50 9.20
CA THR A 56 -16.38 -1.46 8.75
C THR A 56 -17.21 -1.90 7.53
N ALA A 57 -16.65 -2.73 6.64
CA ALA A 57 -17.37 -3.30 5.51
C ALA A 57 -18.40 -4.35 5.94
N ALA A 58 -18.07 -5.19 6.94
CA ALA A 58 -18.97 -6.22 7.45
C ALA A 58 -20.24 -5.62 8.06
N ASP A 59 -20.12 -4.50 8.79
CA ASP A 59 -21.27 -3.75 9.33
C ASP A 59 -22.21 -3.20 8.23
N ARG A 60 -21.71 -3.13 6.99
CA ARG A 60 -22.45 -2.71 5.78
C ARG A 60 -22.89 -3.89 4.91
N GLY A 61 -22.76 -5.13 5.38
CA GLY A 61 -23.12 -6.34 4.64
C GLY A 61 -22.12 -6.75 3.56
N LEU A 62 -20.96 -6.08 3.48
CA LEU A 62 -19.88 -6.44 2.55
C LEU A 62 -18.84 -7.29 3.29
N HIS A 63 -18.81 -8.59 3.00
CA HIS A 63 -17.81 -9.48 3.58
C HIS A 63 -16.50 -9.40 2.79
N LEU A 64 -15.45 -8.88 3.42
CA LEU A 64 -14.09 -8.83 2.88
C LEU A 64 -13.24 -9.86 3.64
N PRO A 65 -12.50 -10.74 2.94
CA PRO A 65 -11.75 -11.79 3.61
C PRO A 65 -10.55 -11.20 4.36
N ALA A 66 -10.22 -11.71 5.55
CA ALA A 66 -9.11 -11.19 6.36
C ALA A 66 -7.73 -11.34 5.68
N ALA A 67 -7.63 -12.21 4.68
CA ALA A 67 -6.46 -12.43 3.85
C ALA A 67 -6.93 -12.71 2.40
N PRO A 68 -6.07 -12.55 1.38
CA PRO A 68 -6.45 -12.88 0.01
C PRO A 68 -6.77 -14.38 -0.10
N ASP A 69 -7.80 -14.75 -0.86
CA ASP A 69 -8.20 -16.15 -1.08
C ASP A 69 -7.07 -17.02 -1.64
N SER A 70 -6.09 -16.41 -2.31
CA SER A 70 -4.83 -17.05 -2.68
C SER A 70 -3.69 -16.04 -2.67
N PRO A 71 -2.83 -16.03 -1.63
CA PRO A 71 -1.65 -15.17 -1.56
C PRO A 71 -0.74 -15.34 -2.78
N ALA A 72 -0.66 -16.57 -3.31
CA ALA A 72 0.11 -16.88 -4.51
C ALA A 72 -0.46 -16.22 -5.77
N LEU A 73 -1.79 -16.24 -5.96
CA LEU A 73 -2.43 -15.57 -7.10
C LEU A 73 -2.29 -14.05 -7.01
N THR A 74 -2.40 -13.48 -5.81
CA THR A 74 -2.19 -12.05 -5.57
C THR A 74 -0.75 -11.64 -5.85
N ARG A 75 0.24 -12.44 -5.40
CA ARG A 75 1.64 -12.24 -5.76
C ARG A 75 1.87 -12.35 -7.26
N LEU A 76 1.24 -13.32 -7.93
CA LEU A 76 1.37 -13.51 -9.38
C LEU A 76 0.77 -12.34 -10.17
N ARG A 77 -0.45 -11.89 -9.84
CA ARG A 77 -1.07 -10.71 -10.47
C ARG A 77 -0.23 -9.44 -10.27
N ARG A 78 0.36 -9.27 -9.08
CA ARG A 78 1.28 -8.15 -8.80
C ARG A 78 2.55 -8.24 -9.62
N LYS A 79 3.20 -9.42 -9.65
CA LYS A 79 4.39 -9.65 -10.47
C LYS A 79 4.09 -9.34 -11.94
N ALA A 80 2.98 -9.84 -12.46
CA ALA A 80 2.55 -9.51 -13.82
C ALA A 80 2.33 -8.00 -14.02
N ALA A 81 1.68 -7.30 -13.07
CA ALA A 81 1.48 -5.85 -13.15
C ALA A 81 2.80 -5.05 -13.10
N ARG A 82 3.80 -5.52 -12.33
CA ARG A 82 5.15 -4.95 -12.29
C ARG A 82 5.89 -5.21 -13.60
N ASP A 83 5.86 -6.44 -14.10
CA ASP A 83 6.49 -6.86 -15.34
C ASP A 83 5.89 -6.16 -16.58
N LEU A 84 4.61 -5.75 -16.50
CA LEU A 84 3.91 -4.98 -17.54
C LEU A 84 4.17 -3.46 -17.48
N ALA A 85 4.71 -2.95 -16.37
CA ALA A 85 5.02 -1.53 -16.26
C ALA A 85 6.32 -1.22 -17.03
N PRO A 86 6.38 -0.13 -17.82
CA PRO A 86 7.63 0.30 -18.45
C PRO A 86 8.74 0.49 -17.40
N ARG A 87 9.80 -0.32 -17.47
CA ARG A 87 10.96 -0.27 -16.58
C ARG A 87 12.16 0.29 -17.36
N PRO A 88 12.88 1.28 -16.84
CA PRO A 88 14.15 1.68 -17.44
C PRO A 88 15.17 0.54 -17.29
N ASP A 89 15.75 0.11 -18.41
CA ASP A 89 16.77 -0.94 -18.42
C ASP A 89 17.95 -0.55 -17.52
N GLY A 90 18.35 -1.47 -16.63
CA GLY A 90 19.52 -1.30 -15.76
C GLY A 90 19.33 -0.41 -14.52
N LEU A 91 18.10 -0.04 -14.17
CA LEU A 91 17.85 0.67 -12.92
C LEU A 91 18.12 -0.26 -11.71
N PRO A 92 18.82 0.23 -10.66
CA PRO A 92 19.11 -0.57 -9.46
C PRO A 92 17.84 -1.11 -8.80
N ASP A 93 17.85 -2.40 -8.45
CA ASP A 93 16.66 -3.11 -7.94
C ASP A 93 16.02 -2.44 -6.71
N LEU A 94 16.82 -1.89 -5.79
CA LEU A 94 16.31 -1.17 -4.62
C LEU A 94 15.51 0.09 -5.00
N LEU A 95 15.92 0.83 -6.03
CA LEU A 95 15.19 2.01 -6.49
C LEU A 95 13.85 1.63 -7.12
N GLU A 96 13.79 0.46 -7.74
CA GLU A 96 12.54 -0.05 -8.30
C GLU A 96 11.58 -0.55 -7.25
N THR A 97 12.08 -1.29 -6.27
CA THR A 97 11.30 -1.68 -5.10
C THR A 97 10.70 -0.45 -4.44
N LEU A 98 11.50 0.61 -4.22
CA LEU A 98 11.01 1.88 -3.68
C LEU A 98 9.96 2.56 -4.56
N ALA A 99 10.16 2.58 -5.88
CA ALA A 99 9.20 3.16 -6.82
C ALA A 99 7.86 2.38 -6.81
N ALA A 100 7.92 1.05 -6.81
CA ALA A 100 6.73 0.20 -6.74
C ALA A 100 5.97 0.40 -5.42
N LEU A 101 6.67 0.42 -4.28
CA LEU A 101 6.08 0.70 -2.97
C LEU A 101 5.45 2.10 -2.93
N HIS A 102 6.11 3.10 -3.49
CA HIS A 102 5.59 4.46 -3.55
C HIS A 102 4.29 4.53 -4.35
N LEU A 103 4.25 3.91 -5.53
CA LEU A 103 3.07 3.91 -6.39
C LEU A 103 1.90 3.12 -5.79
N ALA A 104 2.17 2.01 -5.09
CA ALA A 104 1.15 1.28 -4.34
C ALA A 104 0.55 2.15 -3.22
N ALA A 105 1.39 2.83 -2.44
CA ALA A 105 0.93 3.74 -1.39
C ALA A 105 0.16 4.95 -1.93
N VAL A 106 0.58 5.54 -3.06
CA VAL A 106 -0.16 6.60 -3.77
C VAL A 106 -1.55 6.12 -4.17
N ARG A 107 -1.66 4.92 -4.73
CA ARG A 107 -2.96 4.33 -5.12
C ARG A 107 -3.88 4.16 -3.91
N ASN A 108 -3.38 3.64 -2.79
CA ASN A 108 -4.17 3.53 -1.57
C ASN A 108 -4.58 4.90 -1.03
N SER A 109 -3.68 5.89 -1.04
CA SER A 109 -3.98 7.27 -0.63
C SER A 109 -5.11 7.90 -1.46
N LEU A 110 -5.15 7.64 -2.77
CA LEU A 110 -6.24 8.14 -3.62
C LEU A 110 -7.59 7.51 -3.25
N HIS A 111 -7.63 6.21 -2.96
CA HIS A 111 -8.85 5.54 -2.51
C HIS A 111 -9.29 5.98 -1.11
N TRP A 112 -8.33 6.23 -0.20
CA TRP A 112 -8.61 6.84 1.11
C TRP A 112 -9.26 8.21 0.97
N GLU A 113 -8.74 9.06 0.08
CA GLU A 113 -9.31 10.39 -0.20
C GLU A 113 -10.73 10.26 -0.76
N MET A 114 -10.96 9.39 -1.76
CA MET A 114 -12.30 9.15 -2.31
C MET A 114 -13.29 8.69 -1.22
N LEU A 115 -12.84 7.80 -0.33
CA LEU A 115 -13.66 7.31 0.78
C LEU A 115 -14.01 8.44 1.77
N ALA A 116 -13.04 9.28 2.13
CA ALA A 116 -13.26 10.43 3.01
C ALA A 116 -14.26 11.43 2.41
N GLN A 117 -14.13 11.76 1.12
CA GLN A 117 -15.06 12.66 0.42
C GLN A 117 -16.47 12.07 0.34
N ALA A 118 -16.59 10.77 0.02
CA ALA A 118 -17.88 10.08 0.01
C ALA A 118 -18.53 10.07 1.41
N ALA A 119 -17.74 9.83 2.45
CA ALA A 119 -18.20 9.84 3.83
C ALA A 119 -18.72 11.22 4.25
N GLN A 120 -18.01 12.30 3.89
CA GLN A 120 -18.45 13.67 4.16
C GLN A 120 -19.76 14.00 3.42
N ALA A 121 -19.85 13.69 2.13
CA ALA A 121 -21.04 13.93 1.32
C ALA A 121 -22.26 13.15 1.83
N GLY A 122 -22.06 11.90 2.28
CA GLY A 122 -23.09 11.03 2.83
C GLY A 122 -23.38 11.24 4.33
N ARG A 123 -22.62 12.11 5.01
CA ARG A 123 -22.65 12.25 6.48
C ARG A 123 -22.42 10.92 7.23
N ASP A 124 -21.60 10.05 6.66
CA ASP A 124 -21.21 8.78 7.28
C ASP A 124 -20.02 9.03 8.23
N GLY A 125 -20.34 9.23 9.51
CA GLY A 125 -19.34 9.51 10.54
C GLY A 125 -18.36 8.34 10.79
N GLU A 126 -18.79 7.11 10.53
CA GLU A 126 -17.95 5.93 10.75
C GLU A 126 -16.91 5.77 9.63
N LEU A 127 -17.32 5.92 8.36
CA LEU A 127 -16.38 5.94 7.24
C LEU A 127 -15.40 7.11 7.33
N LEU A 128 -15.89 8.28 7.77
CA LEU A 128 -15.02 9.43 7.96
C LEU A 128 -13.99 9.18 9.07
N ALA A 129 -14.39 8.55 10.17
CA ALA A 129 -13.47 8.18 11.25
C ALA A 129 -12.44 7.15 10.80
N LEU A 130 -12.86 6.14 10.02
CA LEU A 130 -11.96 5.15 9.43
C LEU A 130 -10.89 5.81 8.55
N ALA A 131 -11.31 6.64 7.59
CA ALA A 131 -10.38 7.33 6.69
C ALA A 131 -9.45 8.27 7.45
N SER A 132 -9.98 9.05 8.41
CA SER A 132 -9.19 9.99 9.23
C SER A 132 -8.14 9.29 10.09
N ARG A 133 -8.40 8.03 10.48
CA ARG A 133 -7.44 7.22 11.24
C ARG A 133 -6.34 6.65 10.34
N CYS A 134 -6.69 6.10 9.19
CA CYS A 134 -5.78 5.29 8.37
C CYS A 134 -4.99 6.11 7.35
N HIS A 135 -5.64 7.07 6.67
CA HIS A 135 -5.04 7.85 5.59
C HIS A 135 -3.75 8.60 6.00
N PRO A 136 -3.64 9.21 7.20
CA PRO A 136 -2.40 9.86 7.62
C PRO A 136 -1.21 8.90 7.72
N GLN A 137 -1.44 7.63 8.01
CA GLN A 137 -0.40 6.60 8.03
C GLN A 137 0.04 6.26 6.61
N THR A 138 -0.88 6.06 5.66
CA THR A 138 -0.55 5.88 4.23
C THR A 138 0.28 7.03 3.68
N LEU A 139 -0.06 8.28 4.04
CA LEU A 139 0.74 9.46 3.68
C LEU A 139 2.16 9.43 4.28
N ARG A 140 2.37 8.81 5.44
CA ARG A 140 3.71 8.58 6.01
C ARG A 140 4.49 7.54 5.19
N GLN A 141 3.85 6.44 4.75
CA GLN A 141 4.48 5.43 3.89
C GLN A 141 4.96 6.06 2.56
N MET A 142 4.13 6.92 1.96
CA MET A 142 4.48 7.68 0.74
C MET A 142 5.66 8.64 0.98
N ARG A 143 5.67 9.37 2.11
CA ARG A 143 6.80 10.26 2.44
C ARG A 143 8.08 9.47 2.67
N TRP A 144 8.01 8.36 3.38
CA TRP A 144 9.16 7.51 3.66
C TRP A 144 9.78 6.96 2.37
N THR A 145 8.98 6.35 1.48
CA THR A 145 9.47 5.85 0.19
C THR A 145 10.13 6.95 -0.65
N ASN A 146 9.51 8.13 -0.77
CA ASN A 146 10.08 9.27 -1.49
C ASN A 146 11.39 9.78 -0.85
N THR A 147 11.46 9.84 0.48
CA THR A 147 12.68 10.22 1.20
C THR A 147 13.81 9.23 0.90
N LEU A 148 13.56 7.92 0.98
CA LEU A 148 14.58 6.92 0.66
C LEU A 148 15.02 6.98 -0.81
N THR A 149 14.09 7.15 -1.75
CA THR A 149 14.45 7.36 -3.16
C THR A 149 15.39 8.57 -3.31
N LYS A 150 15.09 9.69 -2.66
CA LYS A 150 15.96 10.89 -2.71
C LYS A 150 17.33 10.67 -2.08
N THR A 151 17.41 9.88 -1.01
CA THR A 151 18.66 9.58 -0.31
C THR A 151 19.55 8.61 -1.11
N LEU A 152 18.95 7.55 -1.65
CA LEU A 152 19.69 6.43 -2.25
C LEU A 152 19.95 6.61 -3.75
N ALA A 153 19.06 7.29 -4.48
CA ALA A 153 19.21 7.44 -5.93
C ALA A 153 20.54 8.07 -6.36
N PRO A 154 21.07 9.13 -5.72
CA PRO A 154 22.35 9.70 -6.13
C PRO A 154 23.50 8.69 -6.10
N GLN A 155 23.59 7.89 -5.04
CA GLN A 155 24.67 6.90 -4.87
C GLN A 155 24.49 5.73 -5.83
N LEU A 156 23.28 5.17 -5.90
CA LEU A 156 23.00 3.99 -6.71
C LEU A 156 23.07 4.26 -8.22
N LEU A 157 22.72 5.48 -8.67
CA LEU A 157 22.78 5.84 -10.09
C LEU A 157 24.17 6.28 -10.56
N THR A 158 25.06 6.67 -9.64
CA THR A 158 26.41 7.13 -9.99
C THR A 158 27.50 6.12 -9.67
N ALA A 159 27.18 5.02 -8.99
CA ALA A 159 28.09 3.91 -8.70
C ALA A 159 28.50 3.08 -9.94
N SER A 160 28.44 3.68 -11.14
CA SER A 160 28.91 3.11 -12.41
C SER A 160 30.42 3.18 -12.55
#